data_AF-A0A6I3UW60-F1
#
_entry.id   AF-A0A6I3UW60-F1
#
_cell.length_a   1.000
_cell.length_b   1.000
_cell.length_c   1.000
_cell.angle_alpha   90.00
_cell.angle_beta   90.00
_cell.angle_gamma   90.00
#
_symmetry.space_group_name_H-M   'P 1'
#
loop_
_entity.id
_entity.type
_entity.pdbx_description
1 polymer ?
#
loop_
_entity_poly.entity_id
_entity_poly.type
_entity_poly.pdbx_seq_one_letter_code
_entity_poly.pdbx_strand_id
1 'polypeptide(L)'
;GKTEFPMRAGLPTKEPVWQKEWEDAKLYQRRQELNQGKPHFTLHDGPPYANGNIHVGHAMNKISKDIIVRSKSMSMSGFYAP
;
A
#
# COMPACT_ATOMS: atom_id res chain seq x y z
N GLY A 1 14.65 1.08 29.01
CA GLY A 1 14.49 -0.16 28.21
C GLY A 1 15.39 -0.07 27.02
N LYS A 2 16.23 -1.09 26.76
CA LYS A 2 16.96 -1.21 25.49
C LYS A 2 16.03 -1.90 24.50
N THR A 3 15.77 -1.27 23.36
CA THR A 3 15.05 -1.87 22.25
C THR A 3 16.07 -2.33 21.21
N GLU A 4 15.75 -3.37 20.46
CA GLU A 4 16.53 -3.77 19.28
C GLU A 4 16.26 -2.85 18.07
N PHE A 5 15.42 -1.82 18.25
CA PHE A 5 15.08 -0.89 17.19
C PHE A 5 16.25 0.07 16.93
N PRO A 6 16.87 0.03 15.74
CA PRO A 6 18.00 0.90 15.44
C PRO A 6 17.55 2.35 15.29
N MET A 7 18.31 3.30 15.86
CA MET A 7 18.01 4.74 15.73
C MET A 7 18.12 5.25 14.29
N ARG A 8 18.91 4.59 13.43
CA ARG A 8 18.95 4.87 11.99
C ARG A 8 18.03 3.92 11.25
N ALA A 9 17.17 4.48 10.41
CA ALA A 9 16.16 3.70 9.70
C ALA A 9 16.76 2.70 8.70
N GLY A 10 17.71 3.14 7.86
CA GLY A 10 18.30 2.30 6.82
C GLY A 10 17.29 1.88 5.74
N LEU A 11 16.38 2.78 5.36
CA LEU A 11 15.24 2.49 4.49
C LEU A 11 15.62 1.84 3.14
N PRO A 12 16.67 2.27 2.41
CA PRO A 12 17.00 1.69 1.11
C PRO A 12 17.29 0.18 1.14
N THR A 13 17.72 -0.36 2.28
CA THR A 13 17.98 -1.80 2.45
C THR A 13 16.81 -2.54 3.10
N LYS A 14 16.03 -1.87 3.96
CA LYS A 14 14.89 -2.49 4.66
C LYS A 14 13.61 -2.53 3.83
N GLU A 15 13.32 -1.49 3.06
CA GLU A 15 12.09 -1.41 2.27
C GLU A 15 11.95 -2.58 1.27
N PRO A 16 12.99 -3.00 0.54
CA PRO A 16 12.90 -4.16 -0.33
C PRO A 16 12.61 -5.46 0.42
N VAL A 17 13.12 -5.60 1.66
CA VAL A 17 12.86 -6.77 2.50
C VAL A 17 11.39 -6.80 2.91
N TRP A 18 10.85 -5.67 3.38
CA TRP A 18 9.44 -5.57 3.75
C TRP A 18 8.50 -5.82 2.56
N GLN A 19 8.82 -5.28 1.39
CA GLN A 19 8.03 -5.52 0.17
C GLN A 19 7.98 -7.01 -0.17
N LYS A 20 9.13 -7.70 -0.12
CA LYS A 20 9.20 -9.15 -0.34
C LYS A 20 8.40 -9.93 0.71
N GLU A 21 8.53 -9.58 1.99
CA GLU A 21 7.75 -10.22 3.06
C GLU A 21 6.25 -10.05 2.86
N TRP A 22 5.79 -8.88 2.41
CA TRP A 22 4.37 -8.63 2.12
C TRP A 22 3.87 -9.43 0.92
N GLU A 23 4.69 -9.58 -0.12
CA GLU A 23 4.41 -10.40 -1.30
C GLU A 23 4.33 -11.88 -0.95
N ASP A 24 5.33 -12.40 -0.23
CA ASP A 24 5.40 -13.80 0.22
C ASP A 24 4.22 -14.15 1.14
N ALA A 25 3.83 -13.21 2.02
CA ALA A 25 2.68 -13.37 2.90
C ALA A 25 1.34 -13.16 2.17
N LYS A 26 1.33 -12.73 0.90
CA LYS A 26 0.14 -12.33 0.13
C LYS A 26 -0.73 -11.35 0.90
N LEU A 27 -0.10 -10.38 1.57
CA LEU A 27 -0.74 -9.53 2.58
C LEU A 27 -1.93 -8.76 2.03
N TYR A 28 -1.82 -8.26 0.79
CA TYR A 28 -2.91 -7.57 0.12
C TYR A 28 -4.13 -8.48 -0.07
N GLN A 29 -3.95 -9.71 -0.54
CA GLN A 29 -5.05 -10.68 -0.73
C GLN A 29 -5.73 -10.98 0.61
N ARG A 30 -4.95 -11.25 1.66
CA ARG A 30 -5.47 -11.48 3.01
C ARG A 30 -6.26 -10.28 3.53
N ARG A 31 -5.83 -9.06 3.22
CA ARG A 31 -6.57 -7.85 3.61
C ARG A 31 -7.91 -7.74 2.90
N GLN A 32 -7.95 -8.10 1.62
CA GLN A 32 -9.18 -8.14 0.84
C GLN A 32 -10.15 -9.21 1.35
N GLU A 33 -9.65 -10.39 1.72
CA GLU A 33 -10.43 -11.46 2.35
C GLU A 33 -11.09 -11.01 3.65
N LEU A 34 -10.37 -10.30 4.53
CA LEU A 34 -10.90 -9.76 5.79
C LEU A 34 -12.04 -8.75 5.61
N ASN A 35 -12.11 -8.12 4.45
CA ASN A 35 -13.14 -7.13 4.11
C ASN A 35 -14.19 -7.67 3.14
N GLN A 36 -14.20 -8.97 2.84
CA GLN A 36 -15.25 -9.59 2.03
C GLN A 36 -16.64 -9.34 2.64
N GLY A 37 -17.60 -8.97 1.80
CA GLY A 37 -18.98 -8.68 2.20
C GLY A 37 -19.23 -7.28 2.76
N LYS A 38 -18.19 -6.45 2.93
CA LYS A 38 -18.35 -5.05 3.35
C LYS A 38 -18.61 -4.12 2.16
N PRO A 39 -19.08 -2.87 2.39
CA PRO A 39 -19.33 -1.92 1.32
C PRO A 39 -18.10 -1.73 0.44
N HIS A 40 -18.31 -1.73 -0.88
CA HIS A 40 -17.22 -1.58 -1.84
C HIS A 40 -16.81 -0.12 -1.95
N PHE A 41 -15.49 0.12 -1.96
CA PHE A 41 -14.90 1.40 -2.29
C PHE A 41 -13.96 1.18 -3.47
N THR A 42 -14.35 1.62 -4.66
CA THR A 42 -13.52 1.50 -5.87
C THR A 42 -12.89 2.84 -6.19
N LEU A 43 -11.56 2.88 -6.24
CA LEU A 43 -10.81 4.06 -6.68
C LEU A 43 -10.31 3.82 -8.11
N HIS A 44 -10.96 4.44 -9.09
CA HIS A 44 -10.55 4.29 -10.48
C HIS A 44 -9.18 4.93 -10.73
N ASP A 45 -8.21 4.09 -11.11
CA ASP A 45 -6.91 4.55 -11.55
C ASP A 45 -6.92 4.80 -13.06
N GLY A 46 -6.69 6.04 -13.47
CA GLY A 46 -6.54 6.36 -14.89
C GLY A 46 -5.28 5.68 -15.44
N PRO A 47 -5.34 5.02 -16.61
CA PRO A 47 -4.18 4.34 -17.18
C PRO A 47 -3.06 5.35 -17.39
N PRO A 48 -1.87 5.15 -16.81
CA PRO A 48 -0.74 6.01 -17.14
C PRO A 48 -0.39 5.81 -18.61
N TYR A 49 -0.05 6.90 -19.31
CA TYR A 49 0.52 6.78 -20.65
C TYR A 49 1.84 6.01 -20.53
N ALA A 50 1.99 4.92 -21.30
CA ALA A 50 3.17 4.05 -21.26
C ALA A 50 4.41 4.66 -21.95
N ASN A 51 4.49 5.99 -22.04
CA ASN A 51 5.53 6.71 -22.77
C ASN A 51 6.38 7.52 -21.79
N GLY A 52 7.62 7.09 -21.57
CA GLY A 52 8.61 7.82 -20.78
C GLY A 52 8.85 7.29 -19.37
N ASN A 53 9.86 7.87 -18.71
CA ASN A 53 10.24 7.49 -17.35
C ASN A 53 9.25 8.04 -16.31
N ILE A 54 9.10 7.29 -15.22
CA ILE A 54 8.36 7.72 -14.04
C ILE A 54 9.05 8.97 -13.47
N HIS A 55 8.26 10.03 -13.27
CA HIS A 55 8.71 11.26 -12.60
C HIS A 55 7.93 11.49 -11.31
N VAL A 56 8.30 12.52 -10.55
CA VAL A 56 7.70 12.82 -9.23
C VAL A 56 6.17 12.96 -9.25
N GLY A 57 5.58 13.40 -10.36
CA GLY A 57 4.13 13.49 -10.52
C GLY A 57 3.43 12.13 -10.53
N HIS A 58 4.08 11.12 -11.12
CA HIS A 58 3.60 9.73 -11.04
C HIS A 58 3.71 9.20 -9.61
N ALA A 59 4.83 9.46 -8.92
CA ALA A 59 5.02 9.04 -7.54
C ALA A 59 3.95 9.65 -6.63
N MET A 60 3.71 10.96 -6.74
CA MET A 60 2.67 11.66 -5.98
C MET A 60 1.30 11.05 -6.23
N ASN A 61 0.93 10.84 -7.50
CA ASN A 61 -0.37 10.26 -7.86
C ASN A 61 -0.59 8.88 -7.23
N LYS A 62 0.41 8.00 -7.31
CA LYS A 62 0.30 6.63 -6.80
C LYS A 62 0.33 6.58 -5.27
N ILE A 63 1.18 7.35 -4.62
CA ILE A 63 1.27 7.42 -3.15
C ILE A 63 -0.06 7.94 -2.55
N SER A 64 -0.64 9.01 -3.12
CA SER A 64 -1.92 9.54 -2.64
C SER A 64 -3.05 8.52 -2.77
N LYS A 65 -3.11 7.79 -3.88
CA LYS A 65 -4.11 6.73 -4.10
C LYS A 65 -3.93 5.58 -3.11
N ASP A 66 -2.70 5.13 -2.87
CA ASP A 66 -2.40 4.07 -1.89
C ASP A 66 -2.80 4.47 -0.45
N ILE A 67 -2.53 5.72 -0.04
CA ILE A 67 -2.97 6.23 1.27
C ILE A 67 -4.50 6.16 1.40
N ILE A 68 -5.24 6.56 0.36
CA ILE A 68 -6.71 6.53 0.37
C ILE A 68 -7.22 5.09 0.46
N VAL A 69 -6.70 4.17 -0.36
CA VAL A 69 -7.12 2.76 -0.37
C VAL A 69 -6.83 2.10 0.97
N ARG A 70 -5.63 2.29 1.53
CA ARG A 70 -5.27 1.76 2.86
C ARG A 70 -6.14 2.34 3.96
N SER A 71 -6.37 3.64 3.95
CA SER A 71 -7.23 4.31 4.93
C SER A 71 -8.66 3.76 4.88
N LYS A 72 -9.23 3.55 3.70
CA LYS A 72 -10.58 2.97 3.54
C LYS A 72 -10.64 1.49 3.91
N SER A 73 -9.60 0.72 3.59
CA SER A 73 -9.48 -0.69 3.99
C SER A 73 -9.28 -0.87 5.49
N MET A 74 -8.63 0.09 6.16
CA MET A 74 -8.32 0.07 7.60
C MET A 74 -9.30 0.86 8.47
N SER A 75 -10.17 1.69 7.90
CA SER A 75 -11.14 2.47 8.67
C SER A 75 -12.09 1.55 9.43
N MET A 76 -12.67 2.08 10.51
CA MET A 76 -13.63 1.38 11.38
C MET A 76 -14.86 0.85 10.60
N SER A 77 -15.15 1.43 9.43
CA SER A 77 -16.20 0.97 8.49
C SER A 77 -15.80 -0.27 7.66
N GLY A 78 -14.49 -0.52 7.52
CA GLY A 78 -13.90 -1.66 6.82
C GLY A 78 -14.33 -1.77 5.35
N PHE A 79 -13.99 -0.83 4.47
CA PHE A 79 -14.43 -0.97 3.08
C PHE A 79 -13.67 -2.10 2.36
N TYR A 80 -14.36 -2.83 1.49
CA TYR A 80 -13.70 -3.66 0.49
C TYR A 80 -13.14 -2.74 -0.60
N ALA A 81 -11.84 -2.47 -0.52
CA ALA A 81 -11.16 -1.48 -1.35
C ALA A 81 -10.06 -2.17 -2.19
N PRO A 82 -10.43 -2.87 -3.27
CA PRO A 82 -9.47 -3.41 -4.21
C PRO A 82 -8.71 -2.29 -4.94
#